data_AF-A0A953GNS7-F1
#
_entry.id   AF-A0A953GNS7-F1
#
_cell.length_a   1.000
_cell.length_b   1.000
_cell.length_c   1.000
_cell.angle_alpha   90.00
_cell.angle_beta   90.00
_cell.angle_gamma   90.00
#
_symmetry.space_group_name_H-M   'P 1'
#
loop_
_entity.id
_entity.type
_entity.pdbx_description
1 polymer ?
#
loop_
_entity_poly.entity_id
_entity_poly.type
_entity_poly.pdbx_seq_one_letter_code
_entity_poly.pdbx_strand_id
1 'polypeptide(L)'
;MLKFAATMAGEAQNDRIDAARSVVITVLDGALRHGTSKAHFAQLVGITPQFISQIIGGSRMPSLKTAMTMAASLSETRCLDAYESERWLHYVDVYWALHQGREIEIAGQAQDSPDHLVAVLRDLHGGATHNANAAESARAYRAAADIGTTAVRWMGSDPSTLHSAESHLILHDVFSVLGRHADALWASNRCTLLCDLADRSALREELPRLEALSMNARRSTVVTLNNLGLWKRAYDLSLSHEAEPAFRHTPEFWKPHVFRDRLSSLARLPRFAISEAEGLADQVLRICDSRGAAQDQLLALMISRTLARALTAANRSDKAKRVLDRWVDGLDKLPYAGPLHKVQFLRAYATCLWKLGDRDGWQTHANQALMLAATAGLTHQHGEISKDIEARTASRP
;
A
#
# COMPACT_ATOMS: atom_id res chain seq x y z
N MET A 1 3.25 29.77 27.26
CA MET A 1 2.23 29.22 26.35
C MET A 1 2.39 29.72 24.91
N LEU A 2 2.40 31.03 24.62
CA LEU A 2 2.52 31.53 23.23
C LEU A 2 3.79 31.10 22.46
N LYS A 3 4.96 31.06 23.11
CA LYS A 3 6.19 30.54 22.47
C LYS A 3 6.16 29.03 22.20
N PHE A 4 5.45 28.26 23.02
CA PHE A 4 5.35 26.80 22.87
C PHE A 4 4.39 26.42 21.74
N ALA A 5 3.28 27.15 21.59
CA ALA A 5 2.34 26.98 20.48
C ALA A 5 2.95 27.33 19.11
N ALA A 6 3.79 28.37 19.04
CA ALA A 6 4.48 28.75 17.80
C ALA A 6 5.54 27.71 17.37
N THR A 7 6.27 27.11 18.33
CA THR A 7 7.23 26.03 18.04
C THR A 7 6.51 24.78 17.53
N MET A 8 5.43 24.36 18.19
CA MET A 8 4.61 23.21 17.76
C MET A 8 3.99 23.40 16.37
N ALA A 9 3.55 24.62 16.04
CA ALA A 9 3.01 24.95 14.72
C ALA A 9 4.09 24.89 13.61
N GLY A 10 5.32 25.35 13.90
CA GLY A 10 6.45 25.28 12.98
C GLY A 10 6.96 23.85 12.75
N GLU A 11 7.01 23.02 13.79
CA GLU A 11 7.37 21.60 13.70
C GLU A 11 6.33 20.82 12.89
N ALA A 12 5.04 21.00 13.18
CA ALA A 12 3.96 20.37 12.42
C ALA A 12 3.92 20.81 10.94
N GLN A 13 4.39 22.01 10.60
CA GLN A 13 4.52 22.45 9.21
C GLN A 13 5.71 21.77 8.51
N ASN A 14 6.87 21.68 9.17
CA ASN A 14 8.04 20.98 8.63
C ASN A 14 7.74 19.50 8.38
N ASP A 15 7.02 18.83 9.29
CA ASP A 15 6.68 17.43 9.09
C ASP A 15 5.69 17.20 7.94
N ARG A 16 4.80 18.16 7.66
CA ARG A 16 3.92 18.12 6.47
C ARG A 16 4.73 18.29 5.18
N ILE A 17 5.75 19.15 5.20
CA ILE A 17 6.71 19.30 4.10
C ILE A 17 7.46 17.98 3.89
N ASP A 18 7.95 17.38 4.99
CA ASP A 18 8.35 15.98 5.20
C ASP A 18 7.51 14.98 4.38
N ALA A 19 6.23 14.91 4.73
CA ALA A 19 5.29 13.96 4.13
C ALA A 19 5.13 14.17 2.61
N ALA A 20 5.01 15.42 2.15
CA ALA A 20 4.81 15.73 0.74
C ALA A 20 6.07 15.41 -0.08
N ARG A 21 7.24 15.80 0.42
CA ARG A 21 8.53 15.48 -0.19
C ARG A 21 8.74 13.98 -0.29
N SER A 22 8.43 13.23 0.76
CA SER A 22 8.53 11.77 0.78
C SER A 22 7.70 11.11 -0.34
N VAL A 23 6.49 11.61 -0.60
CA VAL A 23 5.63 11.11 -1.70
C VAL A 23 6.28 11.35 -3.05
N VAL A 24 6.67 12.60 -3.34
CA VAL A 24 7.30 12.98 -4.62
C VAL A 24 8.53 12.13 -4.91
N ILE A 25 9.40 11.97 -3.93
CA ILE A 25 10.65 11.20 -4.04
C ILE A 25 10.37 9.72 -4.29
N THR A 26 9.50 9.14 -3.47
CA THR A 26 9.28 7.70 -3.46
C THR A 26 8.53 7.22 -4.70
N VAL A 27 7.52 7.98 -5.15
CA VAL A 27 6.79 7.67 -6.39
C VAL A 27 7.71 7.82 -7.61
N LEU A 28 8.55 8.87 -7.67
CA LEU A 28 9.52 9.03 -8.75
C LEU A 28 10.56 7.91 -8.79
N ASP A 29 11.11 7.49 -7.64
CA ASP A 29 12.04 6.36 -7.54
C ASP A 29 11.38 5.06 -8.01
N GLY A 30 10.13 4.81 -7.60
CA GLY A 30 9.36 3.65 -8.06
C GLY A 30 9.13 3.64 -9.57
N ALA A 31 8.64 4.76 -10.12
CA ALA A 31 8.35 4.90 -11.55
C ALA A 31 9.59 4.65 -12.43
N LEU A 32 10.73 5.22 -12.06
CA LEU A 32 11.97 5.12 -12.83
C LEU A 32 12.73 3.80 -12.66
N ARG A 33 12.31 2.91 -11.76
CA ARG A 33 12.93 1.57 -11.64
C ARG A 33 12.42 0.58 -12.68
N HIS A 34 11.18 0.75 -13.12
CA HIS A 34 10.49 -0.26 -13.94
C HIS A 34 10.07 0.27 -15.30
N GLY A 35 9.94 1.60 -15.47
CA GLY A 35 9.45 2.19 -16.72
C GLY A 35 10.55 2.61 -17.71
N THR A 36 11.66 3.21 -17.25
CA THR A 36 12.72 3.68 -18.14
C THR A 36 14.04 3.92 -17.41
N SER A 37 15.15 4.04 -18.15
CA SER A 37 16.43 4.42 -17.54
C SER A 37 16.43 5.90 -17.14
N LYS A 38 17.09 6.24 -16.01
CA LYS A 38 17.23 7.63 -15.57
C LYS A 38 17.86 8.54 -16.63
N ALA A 39 18.81 8.01 -17.41
CA ALA A 39 19.48 8.75 -18.46
C ALA A 39 18.52 9.12 -19.60
N HIS A 40 17.72 8.16 -20.04
CA HIS A 40 16.71 8.39 -21.07
C HIS A 40 15.61 9.35 -20.59
N PHE A 41 15.10 9.16 -19.38
CA PHE A 41 14.11 10.07 -18.80
C PHE A 41 14.63 11.51 -18.68
N ALA A 42 15.87 11.68 -18.24
CA ALA A 42 16.50 13.00 -18.13
C ALA A 42 16.57 13.71 -19.49
N GLN A 43 16.91 12.97 -20.55
CA GLN A 43 16.95 13.48 -21.92
C GLN A 43 15.57 13.94 -22.39
N LEU A 44 14.50 13.16 -22.16
CA LEU A 44 13.13 13.51 -22.55
C LEU A 44 12.65 14.80 -21.88
N VAL A 45 12.98 14.97 -20.60
CA VAL A 45 12.55 16.13 -19.80
C VAL A 45 13.44 17.37 -20.06
N GLY A 46 14.64 17.19 -20.62
CA GLY A 46 15.61 18.27 -20.78
C GLY A 46 16.34 18.65 -19.49
N ILE A 47 16.61 17.67 -18.63
CA ILE A 47 17.36 17.82 -17.36
C ILE A 47 18.56 16.87 -17.32
N THR A 48 19.39 16.96 -16.27
CA THR A 48 20.52 16.04 -16.10
C THR A 48 20.12 14.81 -15.27
N PRO A 49 20.73 13.63 -15.49
CA PRO A 49 20.54 12.46 -14.62
C PRO A 49 20.95 12.74 -13.16
N GLN A 50 21.90 13.65 -12.96
CA GLN A 50 22.32 14.11 -11.63
C GLN A 50 21.20 14.85 -10.92
N PHE A 51 20.42 15.67 -11.63
CA PHE A 51 19.28 16.36 -11.04
C PHE A 51 18.19 15.39 -10.55
N ILE A 52 17.91 14.32 -11.31
CA ILE A 52 17.01 13.24 -10.87
C ILE A 52 17.57 12.56 -9.61
N SER A 53 18.88 12.26 -9.59
CA SER A 53 19.52 11.67 -8.42
C SER A 53 19.48 12.58 -7.19
N GLN A 54 19.59 13.90 -7.38
CA GLN A 54 19.43 14.89 -6.31
C GLN A 54 18.00 14.94 -5.76
N ILE A 55 16.99 14.75 -6.62
CA ILE A 55 15.59 14.61 -6.18
C ILE A 55 15.41 13.32 -5.40
N ILE A 56 15.80 12.18 -5.96
CA ILE A 56 15.63 10.87 -5.30
C ILE A 56 16.42 10.80 -3.98
N GLY A 57 17.60 11.40 -3.93
CA GLY A 57 18.39 11.54 -2.69
C GLY A 57 17.88 12.63 -1.74
N GLY A 58 16.79 13.31 -2.10
CA GLY A 58 16.14 14.35 -1.32
C GLY A 58 16.85 15.71 -1.31
N SER A 59 18.10 15.82 -1.74
CA SER A 59 18.86 17.08 -1.69
C SER A 59 18.25 18.26 -2.44
N ARG A 60 17.33 18.01 -3.39
CA ARG A 60 16.67 19.05 -4.19
C ARG A 60 15.25 18.66 -4.56
N MET A 61 14.35 19.63 -4.72
CA MET A 61 13.00 19.41 -5.27
C MET A 61 12.86 20.08 -6.64
N PRO A 62 12.10 19.49 -7.57
CA PRO A 62 11.88 20.09 -8.88
C PRO A 62 11.00 21.34 -8.74
N SER A 63 11.30 22.39 -9.51
CA SER A 63 10.39 23.52 -9.67
C SER A 63 9.05 23.05 -10.28
N LEU A 64 7.96 23.78 -10.08
CA LEU A 64 6.66 23.45 -10.68
C LEU A 64 6.74 23.31 -12.21
N LYS A 65 7.43 24.24 -12.88
CA LYS A 65 7.63 24.19 -14.33
C LYS A 65 8.34 22.90 -14.76
N THR A 66 9.42 22.53 -14.07
CA THR A 66 10.14 21.28 -14.34
C THR A 66 9.27 20.06 -14.05
N ALA A 67 8.51 20.08 -12.96
CA ALA A 67 7.63 18.99 -12.57
C ALA A 67 6.50 18.76 -13.58
N MET A 68 5.93 19.82 -14.17
CA MET A 68 4.94 19.67 -15.24
C MET A 68 5.49 18.89 -16.43
N THR A 69 6.72 19.20 -16.86
CA THR A 69 7.40 18.45 -17.93
C THR A 69 7.70 17.01 -17.51
N MET A 70 8.19 16.79 -16.28
CA MET A 70 8.42 15.44 -15.76
C MET A 70 7.13 14.60 -15.72
N ALA A 71 6.01 15.16 -15.26
CA ALA A 71 4.73 14.46 -15.15
C ALA A 71 4.20 14.02 -16.52
N ALA A 72 4.30 14.90 -17.53
CA ALA A 72 3.96 14.57 -18.91
C ALA A 72 4.82 13.40 -19.43
N SER A 73 6.15 13.48 -19.27
CA SER A 73 7.05 12.40 -19.69
C SER A 73 6.83 11.09 -18.93
N LEU A 74 6.49 11.13 -17.63
CA LEU A 74 6.16 9.94 -16.83
C LEU A 74 4.92 9.20 -17.40
N SER A 75 3.95 9.96 -17.90
CA SER A 75 2.74 9.41 -18.52
C SER A 75 3.01 8.87 -19.93
N GLU A 76 3.71 9.64 -20.77
CA GLU A 76 4.06 9.25 -22.15
C GLU A 76 4.90 7.98 -22.20
N THR A 77 5.87 7.85 -21.29
CA THR A 77 6.72 6.65 -21.17
C THR A 77 6.05 5.50 -20.43
N ARG A 78 4.79 5.66 -20.00
CA ARG A 78 4.03 4.68 -19.20
C ARG A 78 4.74 4.24 -17.92
N CYS A 79 5.63 5.09 -17.38
CA CYS A 79 6.23 4.87 -16.06
C CYS A 79 5.17 5.02 -14.96
N LEU A 80 4.24 5.96 -15.17
CA LEU A 80 3.00 6.12 -14.41
C LEU A 80 1.84 6.19 -15.40
N ASP A 81 0.63 5.84 -14.97
CA ASP A 81 -0.56 6.17 -15.74
C ASP A 81 -0.88 7.68 -15.63
N ALA A 82 -1.83 8.16 -16.43
CA ALA A 82 -2.18 9.57 -16.47
C ALA A 82 -2.62 10.11 -15.09
N TYR A 83 -3.35 9.28 -14.33
CA TYR A 83 -3.84 9.65 -13.01
C TYR A 83 -2.69 9.80 -12.01
N GLU A 84 -1.81 8.80 -11.91
CA GLU A 84 -0.66 8.83 -11.01
C GLU A 84 0.34 9.94 -11.37
N SER A 85 0.53 10.24 -12.65
CA SER A 85 1.32 11.39 -13.10
C SER A 85 0.74 12.72 -12.61
N GLU A 86 -0.58 12.90 -12.71
CA GLU A 86 -1.27 14.10 -12.22
C GLU A 86 -1.16 14.21 -10.69
N ARG A 87 -1.36 13.11 -9.96
CA ARG A 87 -1.24 13.10 -8.50
C ARG A 87 0.20 13.33 -8.04
N TRP A 88 1.19 12.81 -8.75
CA TRP A 88 2.59 13.11 -8.47
C TRP A 88 2.87 14.62 -8.61
N LEU A 89 2.39 15.25 -9.69
CA LEU A 89 2.52 16.71 -9.88
C LEU A 89 1.81 17.50 -8.78
N HIS A 90 0.61 17.07 -8.40
CA HIS A 90 -0.13 17.66 -7.29
C HIS A 90 0.69 17.65 -6.00
N TYR A 91 1.38 16.55 -5.66
CA TYR A 91 2.22 16.51 -4.46
C TYR A 91 3.49 17.38 -4.55
N VAL A 92 3.98 17.67 -5.76
CA VAL A 92 5.01 18.71 -5.95
C VAL A 92 4.44 20.11 -5.64
N ASP A 93 3.21 20.40 -6.08
CA ASP A 93 2.54 21.66 -5.73
C ASP A 93 2.25 21.78 -4.23
N VAL A 94 1.76 20.71 -3.60
CA VAL A 94 1.56 20.65 -2.15
C VAL A 94 2.86 20.95 -1.40
N TYR A 95 3.98 20.33 -1.81
CA TYR A 95 5.29 20.61 -1.22
C TYR A 95 5.65 22.11 -1.30
N TRP A 96 5.52 22.73 -2.48
CA TRP A 96 5.89 24.13 -2.65
C TRP A 96 4.92 25.10 -1.95
N ALA A 97 3.63 24.78 -1.91
CA ALA A 97 2.65 25.54 -1.17
C ALA A 97 2.97 25.54 0.34
N LEU A 98 3.24 24.38 0.94
CA LEU A 98 3.64 24.28 2.35
C LEU A 98 4.97 24.99 2.63
N HIS A 99 5.96 24.86 1.75
CA HIS A 99 7.26 25.52 1.88
C HIS A 99 7.15 27.05 1.80
N GLN A 100 6.11 27.57 1.15
CA GLN A 100 5.81 29.00 1.08
C GLN A 100 4.88 29.48 2.22
N GLY A 101 4.53 28.60 3.16
CA GLY A 101 3.60 28.93 4.25
C GLY A 101 2.14 29.08 3.81
N ARG A 102 1.77 28.56 2.62
CA ARG A 102 0.37 28.53 2.19
C ARG A 102 -0.36 27.39 2.90
N GLU A 103 -1.47 27.71 3.55
CA GLU A 103 -2.39 26.68 4.04
C GLU A 103 -3.08 26.00 2.86
N ILE A 104 -3.10 24.67 2.89
CA ILE A 104 -3.71 23.83 1.85
C ILE A 104 -5.00 23.17 2.36
N GLU A 105 -5.20 23.15 3.69
CA GLU A 105 -6.38 22.57 4.32
C GLU A 105 -7.42 23.67 4.56
N ILE A 106 -8.48 23.67 3.75
CA ILE A 106 -9.70 24.43 4.05
C ILE A 106 -10.51 23.57 5.02
N ALA A 107 -10.56 23.97 6.29
CA ALA A 107 -11.50 23.39 7.24
C ALA A 107 -12.93 23.68 6.75
N GLY A 108 -13.61 22.65 6.25
CA GLY A 108 -15.04 22.71 5.95
C GLY A 108 -15.85 22.55 7.23
N GLN A 109 -17.02 23.18 7.32
CA GLN A 109 -17.99 22.86 8.36
C GLN A 109 -18.68 21.54 7.99
N ALA A 110 -18.37 20.46 8.72
CA ALA A 110 -19.06 19.20 8.59
C ALA A 110 -20.48 19.30 9.17
N GLN A 111 -21.46 18.70 8.48
CA GLN A 111 -22.81 18.51 9.04
C GLN A 111 -22.85 17.35 10.04
N ASP A 112 -21.96 16.36 9.86
CA ASP A 112 -21.89 15.14 10.68
C ASP A 112 -20.74 15.18 11.69
N SER A 113 -20.88 14.43 12.79
CA SER A 113 -19.80 14.27 13.76
C SER A 113 -18.63 13.43 13.21
N PRO A 114 -17.37 13.69 13.63
CA PRO A 114 -16.22 12.87 13.24
C PRO A 114 -16.42 11.37 13.51
N ASP A 115 -17.03 11.01 14.64
CA ASP A 115 -17.32 9.62 15.00
C ASP A 115 -18.23 8.94 13.97
N HIS A 116 -19.28 9.65 13.52
CA HIS A 116 -20.20 9.12 12.52
C HIS A 116 -19.49 8.91 11.18
N LEU A 117 -18.69 9.88 10.74
CA LEU A 117 -17.93 9.76 9.50
C LEU A 117 -16.94 8.59 9.54
N VAL A 118 -16.21 8.42 10.64
CA VAL A 118 -15.29 7.28 10.80
C VAL A 118 -16.04 5.96 10.82
N ALA A 119 -17.20 5.87 11.48
CA ALA A 119 -18.03 4.67 11.47
C ALA A 119 -18.49 4.30 10.04
N VAL A 120 -18.99 5.28 9.27
CA VAL A 120 -19.36 5.08 7.87
C VAL A 120 -18.18 4.60 7.04
N LEU A 121 -16.99 5.18 7.23
CA LEU A 121 -15.78 4.75 6.53
C LEU A 121 -15.37 3.32 6.90
N ARG A 122 -15.47 2.92 8.18
CA ARG A 122 -15.20 1.55 8.62
C ARG A 122 -16.14 0.56 7.96
N ASP A 123 -17.44 0.87 7.91
CA ASP A 123 -18.44 -0.01 7.31
C ASP A 123 -18.23 -0.15 5.80
N LEU A 124 -17.97 0.95 5.11
CA LEU A 124 -17.65 0.93 3.68
C LEU A 124 -16.36 0.15 3.41
N HIS A 125 -15.32 0.34 4.21
CA HIS A 125 -14.05 -0.38 4.06
C HIS A 125 -14.21 -1.88 4.34
N GLY A 126 -14.88 -2.24 5.43
CA GLY A 126 -15.18 -3.63 5.78
C GLY A 126 -16.01 -4.32 4.70
N GLY A 127 -17.06 -3.65 4.20
CA GLY A 127 -17.85 -4.10 3.07
C GLY A 127 -17.04 -4.23 1.79
N ALA A 128 -16.15 -3.27 1.48
CA ALA A 128 -15.33 -3.35 0.28
C ALA A 128 -14.38 -4.56 0.30
N THR A 129 -13.71 -4.77 1.44
CA THR A 129 -12.63 -5.75 1.59
C THR A 129 -13.11 -7.18 1.81
N HIS A 130 -14.27 -7.37 2.46
CA HIS A 130 -14.74 -8.70 2.89
C HIS A 130 -16.05 -9.18 2.25
N ASN A 131 -16.77 -8.34 1.51
CA ASN A 131 -18.01 -8.75 0.85
C ASN A 131 -17.73 -9.83 -0.22
N ALA A 132 -18.60 -10.82 -0.33
CA ALA A 132 -18.51 -11.86 -1.36
C ALA A 132 -18.88 -11.35 -2.75
N ASN A 133 -19.73 -10.32 -2.85
CA ASN A 133 -20.19 -9.73 -4.10
C ASN A 133 -19.19 -8.68 -4.60
N ALA A 134 -18.49 -9.03 -5.69
CA ALA A 134 -17.50 -8.17 -6.34
C ALA A 134 -18.07 -6.80 -6.75
N ALA A 135 -19.28 -6.74 -7.32
CA ALA A 135 -19.85 -5.47 -7.77
C ALA A 135 -20.18 -4.53 -6.60
N GLU A 136 -20.53 -5.08 -5.44
CA GLU A 136 -20.72 -4.31 -4.21
C GLU A 136 -19.39 -3.79 -3.67
N SER A 137 -18.34 -4.63 -3.67
CA SER A 137 -16.99 -4.19 -3.31
C SER A 137 -16.52 -3.00 -4.15
N ALA A 138 -16.77 -3.04 -5.47
CA ALA A 138 -16.40 -1.93 -6.36
C ALA A 138 -17.11 -0.61 -5.99
N ARG A 139 -18.41 -0.67 -5.66
CA ARG A 139 -19.17 0.51 -5.22
C ARG A 139 -18.66 1.02 -3.88
N ALA A 140 -18.38 0.11 -2.93
CA ALA A 140 -17.91 0.46 -1.60
C ALA A 140 -16.51 1.09 -1.63
N TYR A 141 -15.56 0.58 -2.44
CA TYR A 141 -14.24 1.22 -2.60
C TYR A 141 -14.35 2.64 -3.15
N ARG A 142 -15.20 2.89 -4.15
CA ARG A 142 -15.41 4.24 -4.69
C ARG A 142 -16.04 5.17 -3.66
N ALA A 143 -17.10 4.73 -2.99
CA ALA A 143 -17.75 5.51 -1.94
C ALA A 143 -16.80 5.85 -0.79
N ALA A 144 -15.98 4.89 -0.34
CA ALA A 144 -14.97 5.11 0.69
C ALA A 144 -13.90 6.10 0.25
N ALA A 145 -13.49 6.09 -1.02
CA ALA A 145 -12.53 7.06 -1.56
C ALA A 145 -13.10 8.48 -1.54
N ASP A 146 -14.34 8.67 -2.02
CA ASP A 146 -14.97 9.98 -2.15
C ASP A 146 -15.33 10.58 -0.78
N ILE A 147 -16.00 9.79 0.07
CA ILE A 147 -16.37 10.21 1.43
C ILE A 147 -15.13 10.41 2.27
N GLY A 148 -14.15 9.48 2.19
CA GLY A 148 -12.94 9.55 2.99
C GLY A 148 -12.10 10.78 2.65
N THR A 149 -11.94 11.10 1.36
CA THR A 149 -11.21 12.30 0.91
C THR A 149 -11.86 13.58 1.45
N THR A 150 -13.19 13.61 1.50
CA THR A 150 -13.94 14.74 2.05
C THR A 150 -13.77 14.80 3.57
N ALA A 151 -13.92 13.67 4.25
CA ALA A 151 -13.83 13.56 5.70
C ALA A 151 -12.45 14.01 6.22
N VAL A 152 -11.34 13.54 5.63
CA VAL A 152 -9.99 13.93 6.11
C VAL A 152 -9.69 15.42 5.92
N ARG A 153 -10.29 16.08 4.93
CA ARG A 153 -10.21 17.54 4.78
C ARG A 153 -10.98 18.26 5.88
N TRP A 154 -12.11 17.71 6.30
CA TRP A 154 -13.00 18.30 7.31
C TRP A 154 -12.51 18.09 8.73
N MET A 155 -12.09 16.87 9.07
CA MET A 155 -11.51 16.56 10.39
C MET A 155 -10.19 17.28 10.63
N GLY A 156 -9.55 17.76 9.55
CA GLY A 156 -8.30 18.48 9.61
C GLY A 156 -7.18 17.65 10.23
N SER A 157 -6.28 18.36 10.91
CA SER A 157 -5.03 17.80 11.45
C SER A 157 -5.03 17.64 12.98
N ASP A 158 -6.19 17.67 13.64
CA ASP A 158 -6.23 17.58 15.11
C ASP A 158 -5.85 16.15 15.58
N PRO A 159 -4.68 15.98 16.25
CA PRO A 159 -4.22 14.67 16.68
C PRO A 159 -4.93 14.19 17.96
N SER A 160 -5.71 15.04 18.64
CA SER A 160 -6.33 14.74 19.93
C SER A 160 -7.48 13.72 19.87
N THR A 161 -8.01 13.41 18.68
CA THR A 161 -9.19 12.53 18.52
C THR A 161 -8.92 11.23 17.77
N LEU A 162 -7.72 11.03 17.22
CA LEU A 162 -7.32 9.87 16.38
C LEU A 162 -8.18 9.59 15.13
N HIS A 163 -9.34 10.22 14.96
CA HIS A 163 -10.26 10.04 13.82
C HIS A 163 -9.63 10.36 12.48
N SER A 164 -8.86 11.45 12.43
CA SER A 164 -8.14 11.82 11.20
C SER A 164 -7.06 10.77 10.85
N ALA A 165 -6.33 10.25 11.84
CA ALA A 165 -5.32 9.22 11.60
C ALA A 165 -5.96 7.91 11.08
N GLU A 166 -7.06 7.49 11.68
CA GLU A 166 -7.80 6.30 11.25
C GLU A 166 -8.39 6.43 9.85
N SER A 167 -8.96 7.60 9.54
CA SER A 167 -9.52 7.85 8.21
C SER A 167 -8.46 7.83 7.12
N HIS A 168 -7.27 8.38 7.40
CA HIS A 168 -6.12 8.25 6.50
C HIS A 168 -5.68 6.79 6.33
N LEU A 169 -5.72 5.98 7.38
CA LEU A 169 -5.39 4.56 7.27
C LEU A 169 -6.40 3.82 6.37
N ILE A 170 -7.70 4.09 6.51
CA ILE A 170 -8.74 3.53 5.63
C ILE A 170 -8.52 3.98 4.19
N LEU A 171 -8.25 5.27 3.97
CA LEU A 171 -7.98 5.81 2.65
C LEU A 171 -6.75 5.18 2.00
N HIS A 172 -5.70 4.88 2.76
CA HIS A 172 -4.53 4.17 2.23
C HIS A 172 -4.94 2.83 1.59
N ASP A 173 -5.75 2.02 2.28
CA ASP A 173 -6.14 0.69 1.80
C ASP A 173 -6.99 0.81 0.54
N VAL A 174 -7.93 1.76 0.52
CA VAL A 174 -8.78 2.06 -0.64
C VAL A 174 -7.95 2.53 -1.84
N PHE A 175 -7.07 3.51 -1.64
CA PHE A 175 -6.21 4.05 -2.70
C PHE A 175 -5.22 3.00 -3.23
N SER A 176 -4.70 2.14 -2.36
CA SER A 176 -3.83 1.02 -2.76
C SER A 176 -4.53 0.07 -3.72
N VAL A 177 -5.79 -0.25 -3.47
CA VAL A 177 -6.60 -1.12 -4.33
C VAL A 177 -6.91 -0.44 -5.68
N LEU A 178 -7.24 0.85 -5.64
CA LEU A 178 -7.57 1.66 -6.81
C LEU A 178 -6.34 2.04 -7.66
N GLY A 179 -5.13 1.59 -7.30
CA GLY A 179 -3.90 1.92 -8.04
C GLY A 179 -3.41 3.35 -7.84
N ARG A 180 -3.92 4.05 -6.82
CA ARG A 180 -3.61 5.45 -6.50
C ARG A 180 -2.44 5.53 -5.51
N HIS A 181 -1.26 5.07 -5.93
CA HIS A 181 -0.13 4.83 -5.02
C HIS A 181 0.45 6.12 -4.41
N ALA A 182 0.44 7.23 -5.14
CA ALA A 182 0.82 8.54 -4.59
C ALA A 182 -0.09 8.96 -3.43
N ASP A 183 -1.41 8.79 -3.60
CA ASP A 183 -2.40 9.12 -2.56
C ASP A 183 -2.33 8.16 -1.38
N ALA A 184 -2.11 6.87 -1.64
CA ALA A 184 -1.94 5.88 -0.58
C ALA A 184 -0.72 6.22 0.30
N LEU A 185 0.43 6.55 -0.33
CA LEU A 185 1.63 6.93 0.41
C LEU A 185 1.44 8.21 1.22
N TRP A 186 0.73 9.20 0.65
CA TRP A 186 0.37 10.41 1.39
C TRP A 186 -0.47 10.06 2.61
N ALA A 187 -1.49 9.21 2.45
CA ALA A 187 -2.37 8.84 3.54
C ALA A 187 -1.62 8.11 4.67
N SER A 188 -0.72 7.16 4.35
CA SER A 188 0.08 6.49 5.38
C SER A 188 1.07 7.44 6.07
N ASN A 189 1.69 8.37 5.33
CA ASN A 189 2.56 9.40 5.90
C ASN A 189 1.78 10.33 6.85
N ARG A 190 0.55 10.73 6.47
CA ARG A 190 -0.31 11.58 7.31
C ARG A 190 -0.79 10.86 8.57
N CYS A 191 -1.18 9.59 8.46
CA CYS A 191 -1.53 8.78 9.62
C CYS A 191 -0.34 8.66 10.60
N THR A 192 0.87 8.42 10.08
CA THR A 192 2.10 8.36 10.89
C THR A 192 2.34 9.68 11.62
N LEU A 193 2.30 10.79 10.89
CA LEU A 193 2.50 12.12 11.46
C LEU A 193 1.47 12.44 12.56
N LEU A 194 0.19 12.17 12.32
CA LEU A 194 -0.86 12.41 13.31
C LEU A 194 -0.65 11.56 14.57
N CYS A 195 -0.18 10.33 14.43
CA CYS A 195 0.16 9.49 15.57
C CYS A 195 1.40 10.00 16.33
N ASP A 196 2.40 10.51 15.63
CA ASP A 196 3.63 11.03 16.23
C ASP A 196 3.38 12.35 16.99
N LEU A 197 2.45 13.18 16.50
CA LEU A 197 2.03 14.44 17.16
C LEU A 197 1.02 14.24 18.30
N ALA A 198 0.46 13.05 18.46
CA ALA A 198 -0.57 12.79 19.45
C ALA A 198 0.00 12.83 20.88
N ASP A 199 -0.63 13.61 21.77
CA ASP A 199 -0.24 13.66 23.18
C ASP A 199 -0.62 12.35 23.88
N ARG A 200 0.37 11.49 24.08
CA ARG A 200 0.23 10.20 24.76
C ARG A 200 -0.31 10.33 26.19
N SER A 201 -0.04 11.45 26.87
CA SER A 201 -0.53 11.67 28.23
C SER A 201 -2.02 11.99 28.24
N ALA A 202 -2.49 12.78 27.27
CA ALA A 202 -3.90 13.06 27.06
C ALA A 202 -4.68 11.83 26.54
N LEU A 203 -4.03 10.96 25.77
CA LEU A 203 -4.61 9.75 25.19
C LEU A 203 -4.31 8.48 25.98
N ARG A 204 -4.12 8.57 27.30
CA ARG A 204 -3.70 7.41 28.11
C ARG A 204 -4.63 6.19 27.96
N GLU A 205 -5.93 6.42 27.88
CA GLU A 205 -6.94 5.36 27.73
C GLU A 205 -7.01 4.83 26.28
N GLU A 206 -6.69 5.67 25.30
CA GLU A 206 -6.66 5.34 23.86
C GLU A 206 -5.26 4.87 23.40
N LEU A 207 -4.30 4.72 24.32
CA LEU A 207 -2.90 4.39 23.98
C LEU A 207 -2.79 3.09 23.15
N PRO A 208 -3.50 1.99 23.46
CA PRO A 208 -3.46 0.80 22.60
C PRO A 208 -3.94 1.07 21.17
N ARG A 209 -4.95 1.95 20.99
CA ARG A 209 -5.47 2.33 19.68
C ARG A 209 -4.47 3.20 18.93
N LEU A 210 -3.85 4.18 19.60
CA LEU A 210 -2.79 5.01 19.02
C LEU A 210 -1.62 4.14 18.54
N GLU A 211 -1.16 3.20 19.36
CA GLU A 211 -0.08 2.28 19.00
C GLU A 211 -0.47 1.38 17.82
N ALA A 212 -1.72 0.89 17.78
CA ALA A 212 -2.23 0.10 16.68
C ALA A 212 -2.33 0.89 15.36
N LEU A 213 -2.78 2.16 15.42
CA LEU A 213 -2.82 3.06 14.26
C LEU A 213 -1.40 3.34 13.74
N SER A 214 -0.46 3.66 14.62
CA SER A 214 0.94 3.90 14.25
C SER A 214 1.58 2.67 13.58
N MET A 215 1.39 1.48 14.16
CA MET A 215 1.87 0.23 13.56
C MET A 215 1.23 -0.03 12.19
N ASN A 216 -0.08 0.15 12.05
CA ASN A 216 -0.77 -0.04 10.78
C ASN A 216 -0.34 0.99 9.71
N ALA A 217 -0.05 2.23 10.09
CA ALA A 217 0.47 3.24 9.17
C ALA A 217 1.84 2.84 8.60
N ARG A 218 2.74 2.32 9.44
CA ARG A 218 4.06 1.82 9.01
C ARG A 218 3.94 0.60 8.09
N ARG A 219 3.06 -0.34 8.44
CA ARG A 219 2.71 -1.50 7.58
C ARG A 219 2.12 -1.08 6.24
N SER A 220 1.27 -0.07 6.24
CA SER A 220 0.68 0.52 5.04
C SER A 220 1.76 1.09 4.11
N THR A 221 2.75 1.80 4.66
CA THR A 221 3.92 2.25 3.90
C THR A 221 4.68 1.08 3.26
N VAL A 222 4.86 -0.07 3.95
CA VAL A 222 5.45 -1.28 3.35
C VAL A 222 4.63 -1.80 2.17
N VAL A 223 3.29 -1.78 2.25
CA VAL A 223 2.41 -2.17 1.14
C VAL A 223 2.59 -1.23 -0.05
N THR A 224 2.57 0.09 0.17
CA THR A 224 2.75 1.05 -0.92
C THR A 224 4.13 0.96 -1.57
N LEU A 225 5.20 0.80 -0.78
CA LEU A 225 6.55 0.57 -1.30
C LEU A 225 6.63 -0.71 -2.16
N ASN A 226 5.93 -1.78 -1.76
CA ASN A 226 5.86 -3.00 -2.56
C ASN A 226 5.14 -2.79 -3.90
N ASN A 227 4.03 -2.04 -3.89
CA ASN A 227 3.26 -1.73 -5.10
C ASN A 227 4.07 -0.83 -6.06
N LEU A 228 4.88 0.09 -5.53
CA LEU A 228 5.82 0.92 -6.29
C LEU A 228 7.10 0.17 -6.73
N GLY A 229 7.23 -1.11 -6.39
CA GLY A 229 8.38 -1.92 -6.78
C GLY A 229 9.68 -1.62 -6.00
N LEU A 230 9.57 -0.93 -4.86
CA LEU A 230 10.68 -0.55 -3.97
C LEU A 230 10.94 -1.62 -2.90
N TRP A 231 11.06 -2.88 -3.34
CA TRP A 231 11.02 -4.06 -2.46
C TRP A 231 12.12 -4.09 -1.39
N LYS A 232 13.33 -3.61 -1.69
CA LYS A 232 14.40 -3.54 -0.68
C LYS A 232 14.07 -2.56 0.44
N ARG A 233 13.55 -1.37 0.08
CA ARG A 233 13.09 -0.37 1.07
C ARG A 233 11.92 -0.91 1.89
N ALA A 234 10.96 -1.58 1.23
CA ALA A 234 9.83 -2.22 1.91
C ALA A 234 10.28 -3.31 2.90
N TYR A 235 11.24 -4.14 2.49
CA TYR A 235 11.83 -5.19 3.32
C TYR A 235 12.55 -4.59 4.54
N ASP A 236 13.42 -3.60 4.33
CA ASP A 236 14.17 -2.96 5.41
C ASP A 236 13.25 -2.28 6.43
N LEU A 237 12.21 -1.58 5.96
CA LEU A 237 11.20 -0.99 6.83
C LEU A 237 10.44 -2.07 7.63
N SER A 238 10.11 -3.21 7.02
CA SER A 238 9.42 -4.30 7.71
C SER A 238 10.24 -4.96 8.83
N LEU A 239 11.58 -4.81 8.82
CA LEU A 239 12.45 -5.29 9.89
C LEU A 239 12.31 -4.41 11.15
N SER A 240 12.12 -3.11 11.00
CA SER A 240 12.02 -2.19 12.15
C SER A 240 10.70 -2.32 12.91
N HIS A 241 9.66 -2.93 12.32
CA HIS A 241 8.34 -3.08 12.95
C HIS A 241 8.36 -3.84 14.28
N GLU A 242 9.33 -4.74 14.51
CA GLU A 242 9.44 -5.46 15.77
C GLU A 242 9.90 -4.57 16.93
N ALA A 243 10.44 -3.39 16.63
CA ALA A 243 10.79 -2.38 17.62
C ALA A 243 9.59 -1.51 18.05
N GLU A 244 8.45 -1.59 17.35
CA GLU A 244 7.27 -0.76 17.65
C GLU A 244 6.61 -1.19 18.97
N PRO A 245 6.10 -0.23 19.78
CA PRO A 245 5.40 -0.53 21.03
C PRO A 245 4.25 -1.53 20.85
N ALA A 246 3.41 -1.34 19.84
CA ALA A 246 2.30 -2.25 19.52
C ALA A 246 2.76 -3.71 19.39
N PHE A 247 3.86 -3.93 18.66
CA PHE A 247 4.43 -5.26 18.46
C PHE A 247 4.94 -5.86 19.77
N ARG A 248 5.68 -5.07 20.55
CA ARG A 248 6.26 -5.52 21.82
C ARG A 248 5.19 -5.88 22.84
N HIS A 249 4.11 -5.10 22.90
CA HIS A 249 3.00 -5.35 23.82
C HIS A 249 2.14 -6.54 23.40
N THR A 250 1.93 -6.76 22.10
CA THR A 250 1.02 -7.80 21.59
C THR A 250 1.62 -8.58 20.40
N PRO A 251 2.75 -9.27 20.56
CA PRO A 251 3.47 -9.89 19.46
C PRO A 251 2.67 -10.99 18.76
N GLU A 252 1.88 -11.76 19.52
CA GLU A 252 1.03 -12.82 18.95
C GLU A 252 -0.10 -12.28 18.08
N PHE A 253 -0.52 -11.02 18.28
CA PHE A 253 -1.44 -10.35 17.37
C PHE A 253 -0.71 -9.86 16.11
N TRP A 254 0.38 -9.10 16.27
CA TRP A 254 1.03 -8.39 15.17
C TRP A 254 1.97 -9.24 14.29
N LYS A 255 2.59 -10.29 14.83
CA LYS A 255 3.58 -11.10 14.11
C LYS A 255 3.05 -11.71 12.81
N PRO A 256 1.84 -12.31 12.76
CA PRO A 256 1.21 -12.76 11.51
C PRO A 256 1.19 -11.69 10.42
N HIS A 257 0.84 -10.47 10.78
CA HIS A 257 0.69 -9.36 9.85
C HIS A 257 2.04 -8.81 9.38
N VAL A 258 2.96 -8.54 10.31
CA VAL A 258 4.30 -8.02 10.01
C VAL A 258 5.10 -9.02 9.17
N PHE A 259 5.04 -10.32 9.51
CA PHE A 259 5.81 -11.34 8.79
C PHE A 259 5.26 -11.61 7.39
N ARG A 260 3.95 -11.47 7.19
CA ARG A 260 3.36 -11.48 5.84
C ARG A 260 3.89 -10.35 4.98
N ASP A 261 3.94 -9.13 5.51
CA ASP A 261 4.40 -7.95 4.77
C ASP A 261 5.92 -8.04 4.49
N ARG A 262 6.71 -8.56 5.45
CA ARG A 262 8.13 -8.88 5.28
C ARG A 262 8.35 -9.93 4.20
N LEU A 263 7.64 -11.05 4.26
CA LEU A 263 7.74 -12.13 3.27
C LEU A 263 7.34 -11.65 1.87
N SER A 264 6.30 -10.81 1.77
CA SER A 264 5.88 -10.22 0.50
C SER A 264 6.98 -9.39 -0.16
N SER A 265 7.75 -8.67 0.65
CA SER A 265 8.90 -7.87 0.19
C SER A 265 10.10 -8.77 -0.15
N LEU A 266 10.41 -9.73 0.73
CA LEU A 266 11.51 -10.69 0.58
C LEU A 266 11.40 -11.48 -0.72
N ALA A 267 10.20 -11.98 -1.04
CA ALA A 267 9.90 -12.78 -2.23
C ALA A 267 10.14 -12.05 -3.56
N ARG A 268 10.35 -10.74 -3.52
CA ARG A 268 10.61 -9.90 -4.69
C ARG A 268 12.09 -9.46 -4.80
N LEU A 269 12.91 -9.76 -3.78
CA LEU A 269 14.33 -9.46 -3.87
C LEU A 269 15.03 -10.38 -4.90
N PRO A 270 16.07 -9.90 -5.60
CA PRO A 270 16.80 -10.71 -6.58
C PRO A 270 17.44 -11.97 -5.97
N ARG A 271 17.79 -11.92 -4.68
CA ARG A 271 18.38 -13.02 -3.92
C ARG A 271 17.79 -13.00 -2.51
N PHE A 272 17.35 -14.17 -2.03
CA PHE A 272 16.88 -14.37 -0.66
C PHE A 272 17.06 -15.84 -0.26
N ALA A 273 17.06 -16.11 1.05
CA ALA A 273 17.12 -17.48 1.57
C ALA A 273 15.72 -18.10 1.62
N ILE A 274 15.55 -19.28 1.00
CA ILE A 274 14.27 -20.01 1.06
C ILE A 274 13.93 -20.39 2.52
N SER A 275 14.94 -20.73 3.33
CA SER A 275 14.77 -21.04 4.75
C SER A 275 14.20 -19.88 5.55
N GLU A 276 14.54 -18.64 5.20
CA GLU A 276 13.96 -17.45 5.81
C GLU A 276 12.49 -17.28 5.41
N ALA A 277 12.19 -17.46 4.13
CA ALA A 277 10.82 -17.39 3.63
C ALA A 277 9.89 -18.42 4.30
N GLU A 278 10.38 -19.66 4.44
CA GLU A 278 9.70 -20.76 5.12
C GLU A 278 9.58 -20.49 6.62
N GLY A 279 10.66 -20.05 7.27
CA GLY A 279 10.67 -19.74 8.70
C GLY A 279 9.72 -18.61 9.10
N LEU A 280 9.54 -17.59 8.24
CA LEU A 280 8.52 -16.55 8.44
C LEU A 280 7.12 -17.14 8.33
N ALA A 281 6.85 -17.91 7.27
CA ALA A 281 5.53 -18.49 7.02
C ALA A 281 5.11 -19.49 8.11
N ASP A 282 6.02 -20.38 8.52
CA ASP A 282 5.77 -21.39 9.54
C ASP A 282 5.43 -20.77 10.89
N GLN A 283 6.07 -19.66 11.25
CA GLN A 283 5.73 -18.92 12.47
C GLN A 283 4.32 -18.35 12.42
N VAL A 284 3.91 -17.78 11.29
CA VAL A 284 2.55 -17.26 11.12
C VAL A 284 1.52 -18.39 11.20
N LEU A 285 1.77 -19.51 10.50
CA LEU A 285 0.86 -20.66 10.50
C LEU A 285 0.69 -21.25 11.90
N ARG A 286 1.76 -21.43 12.67
CA ARG A 286 1.67 -21.91 14.07
C ARG A 286 0.83 -21.01 14.96
N ILE A 287 0.90 -19.68 14.78
CA ILE A 287 0.09 -18.72 15.54
C ILE A 287 -1.38 -18.78 15.11
N CYS A 288 -1.63 -18.88 13.80
CA CYS A 288 -2.99 -19.02 13.29
C CYS A 288 -3.65 -20.31 13.80
N ASP A 289 -2.91 -21.42 13.77
CA ASP A 289 -3.38 -22.73 14.26
C ASP A 289 -3.65 -22.72 15.77
N SER A 290 -2.82 -22.02 16.56
CA SER A 290 -3.00 -21.97 18.02
C SER A 290 -4.15 -21.08 18.46
N ARG A 291 -4.41 -19.98 17.75
CA ARG A 291 -5.52 -19.05 18.06
C ARG A 291 -6.87 -19.57 17.58
N GLY A 292 -6.91 -20.21 16.41
CA GLY A 292 -8.12 -20.82 15.85
C GLY A 292 -9.26 -19.85 15.56
N ALA A 293 -9.00 -18.54 15.43
CA ALA A 293 -10.04 -17.56 15.15
C ALA A 293 -10.47 -17.59 13.67
N ALA A 294 -11.67 -17.13 13.36
CA ALA A 294 -12.16 -17.16 11.97
C ALA A 294 -11.29 -16.31 11.01
N GLN A 295 -10.72 -15.19 11.47
CA GLN A 295 -9.75 -14.41 10.69
C GLN A 295 -8.41 -15.13 10.43
N ASP A 296 -8.07 -16.14 11.22
CA ASP A 296 -6.80 -16.87 11.07
C ASP A 296 -6.78 -17.73 9.81
N GLN A 297 -7.94 -18.19 9.32
CA GLN A 297 -8.03 -18.88 8.03
C GLN A 297 -7.63 -17.98 6.87
N LEU A 298 -8.07 -16.72 6.90
CA LEU A 298 -7.68 -15.72 5.91
C LEU A 298 -6.18 -15.40 6.00
N LEU A 299 -5.64 -15.25 7.21
CA LEU A 299 -4.20 -15.01 7.39
C LEU A 299 -3.36 -16.20 6.91
N ALA A 300 -3.78 -17.43 7.20
CA ALA A 300 -3.15 -18.67 6.75
C ALA A 300 -3.16 -18.78 5.22
N LEU A 301 -4.28 -18.45 4.56
CA LEU A 301 -4.34 -18.36 3.10
C LEU A 301 -3.33 -17.33 2.58
N MET A 302 -3.33 -16.14 3.16
CA MET A 302 -2.53 -15.01 2.67
C MET A 302 -1.03 -15.22 2.85
N ILE A 303 -0.60 -15.83 3.95
CA ILE A 303 0.80 -16.21 4.14
C ILE A 303 1.19 -17.38 3.22
N SER A 304 0.34 -18.40 3.07
CA SER A 304 0.58 -19.54 2.17
C SER A 304 0.76 -19.08 0.72
N ARG A 305 -0.10 -18.18 0.26
CA ARG A 305 0.02 -17.54 -1.06
C ARG A 305 1.36 -16.81 -1.22
N THR A 306 1.77 -16.06 -0.21
CA THR A 306 3.00 -15.27 -0.26
C THR A 306 4.24 -16.17 -0.25
N LEU A 307 4.23 -17.24 0.55
CA LEU A 307 5.25 -18.29 0.52
C LEU A 307 5.33 -18.97 -0.85
N ALA A 308 4.19 -19.34 -1.44
CA ALA A 308 4.16 -19.98 -2.75
C ALA A 308 4.76 -19.08 -3.84
N ARG A 309 4.56 -17.76 -3.77
CA ARG A 309 5.23 -16.80 -4.66
C ARG A 309 6.75 -16.81 -4.48
N ALA A 310 7.24 -16.81 -3.22
CA ALA A 310 8.67 -16.92 -2.94
C ALA A 310 9.25 -18.24 -3.49
N LEU A 311 8.60 -19.36 -3.22
CA LEU A 311 9.00 -20.68 -3.73
C LEU A 311 9.03 -20.72 -5.27
N THR A 312 8.03 -20.12 -5.92
CA THR A 312 7.98 -20.04 -7.38
C THR A 312 9.14 -19.19 -7.94
N ALA A 313 9.45 -18.05 -7.31
CA ALA A 313 10.60 -17.21 -7.68
C ALA A 313 11.93 -17.94 -7.51
N ALA A 314 12.02 -18.85 -6.52
CA ALA A 314 13.19 -19.68 -6.26
C ALA A 314 13.22 -21.01 -7.07
N ASN A 315 12.40 -21.13 -8.12
CA ASN A 315 12.28 -22.33 -8.95
C ASN A 315 11.96 -23.60 -8.12
N ARG A 316 11.01 -23.49 -7.19
CA ARG A 316 10.44 -24.59 -6.38
C ARG A 316 8.93 -24.71 -6.62
N SER A 317 8.51 -24.62 -7.87
CA SER A 317 7.10 -24.55 -8.27
C SER A 317 6.28 -25.75 -7.80
N ASP A 318 6.83 -26.97 -7.72
CA ASP A 318 6.11 -28.12 -7.19
C ASP A 318 5.73 -27.95 -5.71
N LYS A 319 6.65 -27.42 -4.90
CA LYS A 319 6.38 -27.12 -3.49
C LYS A 319 5.38 -25.97 -3.37
N ALA A 320 5.53 -24.95 -4.21
CA ALA A 320 4.57 -23.84 -4.27
C ALA A 320 3.15 -24.33 -4.60
N LYS A 321 3.00 -25.22 -5.58
CA LYS A 321 1.71 -25.80 -5.97
C LYS A 321 1.09 -26.57 -4.81
N ARG A 322 1.85 -27.44 -4.13
CA ARG A 322 1.36 -28.17 -2.94
C ARG A 322 0.87 -27.27 -1.80
N VAL A 323 1.50 -26.10 -1.63
CA VAL A 323 1.04 -25.10 -0.64
C VAL A 323 -0.30 -24.49 -1.07
N LEU A 324 -0.48 -24.20 -2.36
CA LEU A 324 -1.68 -23.56 -2.89
C LEU A 324 -2.86 -24.53 -3.09
N ASP A 325 -2.61 -25.79 -3.47
CA ASP A 325 -3.65 -26.79 -3.74
C ASP A 325 -4.56 -27.05 -2.52
N ARG A 326 -4.07 -26.78 -1.30
CA ARG A 326 -4.87 -26.89 -0.06
C ARG A 326 -6.03 -25.90 -0.02
N TRP A 327 -5.97 -24.83 -0.81
CA TRP A 327 -6.89 -23.71 -0.73
C TRP A 327 -7.78 -23.57 -1.97
N VAL A 328 -7.37 -24.12 -3.12
CA VAL A 328 -8.01 -23.83 -4.42
C VAL A 328 -9.49 -24.21 -4.44
N ASP A 329 -9.82 -25.43 -4.00
CA ASP A 329 -11.21 -25.94 -4.01
C ASP A 329 -12.08 -25.30 -2.90
N GLY A 330 -11.45 -24.72 -1.88
CA GLY A 330 -12.10 -24.13 -0.71
C GLY A 330 -12.20 -22.60 -0.75
N LEU A 331 -11.59 -21.93 -1.74
CA LEU A 331 -11.36 -20.49 -1.75
C LEU A 331 -12.65 -19.68 -1.56
N ASP A 332 -13.75 -20.10 -2.19
CA ASP A 332 -15.03 -19.40 -2.11
C ASP A 332 -15.77 -19.60 -0.79
N LYS A 333 -15.35 -20.59 0.02
CA LYS A 333 -15.96 -20.91 1.32
C LYS A 333 -15.23 -20.27 2.50
N LEU A 334 -14.10 -19.61 2.25
CA LEU A 334 -13.30 -19.01 3.32
C LEU A 334 -13.99 -17.77 3.91
N PRO A 335 -14.18 -17.71 5.24
CA PRO A 335 -14.68 -16.52 5.90
C PRO A 335 -13.79 -15.31 5.61
N TYR A 336 -14.40 -14.14 5.44
CA TYR A 336 -13.72 -12.85 5.22
C TYR A 336 -12.87 -12.75 3.93
N ALA A 337 -12.81 -13.79 3.10
CA ALA A 337 -12.10 -13.77 1.84
C ALA A 337 -12.91 -13.03 0.76
N GLY A 338 -12.84 -11.69 0.76
CA GLY A 338 -13.41 -10.88 -0.32
C GLY A 338 -12.61 -10.95 -1.64
N PRO A 339 -13.10 -10.28 -2.70
CA PRO A 339 -12.53 -10.32 -4.06
C PRO A 339 -11.02 -10.08 -4.13
N LEU A 340 -10.49 -9.12 -3.36
CA LEU A 340 -9.06 -8.82 -3.36
C LEU A 340 -8.21 -10.04 -2.99
N HIS A 341 -8.61 -10.75 -1.93
CA HIS A 341 -7.90 -11.93 -1.45
C HIS A 341 -7.92 -13.05 -2.49
N LYS A 342 -9.10 -13.28 -3.08
CA LYS A 342 -9.31 -14.30 -4.13
C LYS A 342 -8.47 -13.99 -5.38
N VAL A 343 -8.49 -12.75 -5.86
CA VAL A 343 -7.67 -12.31 -7.01
C VAL A 343 -6.18 -12.51 -6.74
N GLN A 344 -5.70 -12.12 -5.56
CA GLN A 344 -4.29 -12.29 -5.20
C GLN A 344 -3.90 -13.77 -5.11
N PHE A 345 -4.78 -14.63 -4.62
CA PHE A 345 -4.58 -16.08 -4.63
C PHE A 345 -4.52 -16.65 -6.04
N LEU A 346 -5.55 -16.37 -6.86
CA LEU A 346 -5.65 -16.88 -8.23
C LEU A 346 -4.46 -16.44 -9.09
N ARG A 347 -3.99 -15.19 -8.96
CA ARG A 347 -2.79 -14.70 -9.65
C ARG A 347 -1.52 -15.48 -9.26
N ALA A 348 -1.36 -15.79 -7.97
CA ALA A 348 -0.23 -16.58 -7.49
C ALA A 348 -0.30 -18.02 -8.02
N TYR A 349 -1.49 -18.63 -8.00
CA TYR A 349 -1.73 -19.99 -8.50
C TYR A 349 -1.47 -20.08 -10.01
N ALA A 350 -2.04 -19.18 -10.80
CA ALA A 350 -1.80 -19.10 -12.24
C ALA A 350 -0.30 -18.96 -12.55
N THR A 351 0.44 -18.15 -11.79
CA THR A 351 1.89 -18.01 -11.96
C THR A 351 2.66 -19.31 -11.67
N CYS A 352 2.23 -20.06 -10.66
CA CYS A 352 2.80 -21.37 -10.36
C CYS A 352 2.55 -22.37 -11.51
N LEU A 353 1.31 -22.47 -12.00
CA LEU A 353 0.93 -23.36 -13.11
C LEU A 353 1.72 -23.03 -14.38
N TRP A 354 1.88 -21.74 -14.70
CA TRP A 354 2.71 -21.31 -15.83
C TRP A 354 4.16 -21.80 -15.72
N LYS A 355 4.74 -21.75 -14.51
CA LYS A 355 6.12 -22.21 -14.26
C LYS A 355 6.25 -23.73 -14.31
N LEU A 356 5.16 -24.47 -14.09
CA LEU A 356 5.10 -25.92 -14.24
C LEU A 356 4.79 -26.38 -15.68
N GLY A 357 4.52 -25.44 -16.60
CA GLY A 357 4.18 -25.75 -17.98
C GLY A 357 2.68 -26.03 -18.21
N ASP A 358 1.85 -25.97 -17.18
CA ASP A 358 0.40 -26.09 -17.30
C ASP A 358 -0.20 -24.77 -17.85
N ARG A 359 -0.32 -24.71 -19.18
CA ARG A 359 -0.79 -23.52 -19.90
C ARG A 359 -2.31 -23.34 -19.78
N ASP A 360 -3.08 -24.42 -19.82
CA ASP A 360 -4.53 -24.36 -19.77
C ASP A 360 -5.01 -23.97 -18.37
N GLY A 361 -4.40 -24.57 -17.33
CA GLY A 361 -4.63 -24.19 -15.95
C GLY A 361 -4.21 -22.75 -15.66
N TRP A 362 -3.06 -22.30 -16.18
CA TRP A 362 -2.67 -20.89 -16.10
C TRP A 362 -3.71 -19.96 -16.72
N GLN A 363 -4.13 -20.23 -17.96
CA GLN A 363 -5.05 -19.36 -18.70
C GLN A 363 -6.40 -19.25 -17.98
N THR A 364 -6.92 -20.38 -17.49
CA THR A 364 -8.18 -20.45 -16.74
C THR A 364 -8.15 -19.55 -15.50
N HIS A 365 -7.16 -19.73 -14.64
CA HIS A 365 -7.08 -19.00 -13.37
C HIS A 365 -6.64 -17.54 -13.55
N ALA A 366 -5.83 -17.23 -14.56
CA ALA A 366 -5.46 -15.86 -14.90
C ALA A 366 -6.68 -15.06 -15.39
N ASN A 367 -7.51 -15.66 -16.26
CA ASN A 367 -8.74 -15.02 -16.74
C ASN A 367 -9.76 -14.84 -15.62
N GLN A 368 -9.92 -15.83 -14.74
CA GLN A 368 -10.78 -15.71 -13.57
C GLN A 368 -10.33 -14.57 -12.65
N ALA A 369 -9.02 -14.47 -12.38
CA ALA A 369 -8.46 -13.38 -11.58
C ALA A 369 -8.70 -12.01 -12.25
N LEU A 370 -8.53 -11.91 -13.57
CA LEU A 370 -8.73 -10.68 -14.33
C LEU A 370 -10.19 -10.23 -14.31
N MET A 371 -11.13 -11.13 -14.59
CA MET A 371 -12.57 -10.86 -14.54
C MET A 371 -13.03 -10.43 -13.15
N LEU A 372 -12.56 -11.13 -12.11
CA LEU A 372 -12.91 -10.79 -10.73
C LEU A 372 -12.33 -9.43 -10.33
N ALA A 373 -11.08 -9.13 -10.72
CA ALA A 373 -10.46 -7.83 -10.48
C ALA A 373 -11.21 -6.68 -11.16
N ALA A 374 -11.61 -6.88 -12.42
CA ALA A 374 -12.42 -5.90 -13.16
C ALA A 374 -13.78 -5.66 -12.47
N THR A 375 -14.48 -6.73 -12.13
CA THR A 375 -15.82 -6.64 -11.50
C THR A 375 -15.77 -5.98 -10.13
N ALA A 376 -14.72 -6.26 -9.35
CA ALA A 376 -14.50 -5.69 -8.03
C ALA A 376 -13.84 -4.30 -8.03
N GLY A 377 -13.54 -3.73 -9.20
CA GLY A 377 -12.89 -2.42 -9.31
C GLY A 377 -11.48 -2.38 -8.72
N LEU A 378 -10.76 -3.53 -8.73
CA LEU A 378 -9.41 -3.64 -8.19
C LEU A 378 -8.38 -3.20 -9.23
N THR A 379 -8.38 -1.90 -9.57
CA THR A 379 -7.58 -1.31 -10.66
C THR A 379 -6.11 -1.74 -10.63
N HIS A 380 -5.47 -1.72 -9.46
CA HIS A 380 -4.07 -2.13 -9.33
C HIS A 380 -3.87 -3.61 -9.72
N GLN A 381 -4.70 -4.52 -9.19
CA GLN A 381 -4.59 -5.94 -9.50
C GLN A 381 -4.92 -6.24 -10.96
N HIS A 382 -5.92 -5.56 -11.52
CA HIS A 382 -6.28 -5.68 -12.93
C HIS A 382 -5.11 -5.29 -13.85
N GLY A 383 -4.49 -4.13 -13.60
CA GLY A 383 -3.35 -3.65 -14.39
C GLY A 383 -2.15 -4.61 -14.31
N GLU A 384 -1.85 -5.10 -13.11
CA GLU A 384 -0.78 -6.08 -12.89
C GLU A 384 -1.02 -7.42 -13.62
N ILE A 385 -2.24 -7.95 -13.55
CA ILE A 385 -2.59 -9.22 -14.22
C ILE A 385 -2.56 -9.04 -15.75
N SER A 386 -3.05 -7.91 -16.26
CA SER A 386 -3.05 -7.61 -17.69
C SER A 386 -1.62 -7.59 -18.25
N LYS A 387 -0.71 -6.87 -17.58
CA LYS A 387 0.72 -6.85 -17.94
C LYS A 387 1.35 -8.24 -17.90
N ASP A 388 1.04 -9.04 -16.87
CA ASP A 388 1.55 -10.41 -16.74
C ASP A 388 1.06 -11.32 -17.89
N ILE A 389 -0.20 -11.17 -18.33
CA ILE A 389 -0.77 -11.92 -19.46
C ILE A 389 -0.09 -11.48 -20.76
N GLU A 390 -0.06 -10.17 -21.05
CA GLU A 390 0.55 -9.60 -22.25
C GLU A 390 2.00 -10.07 -22.45
N ALA A 391 2.82 -9.98 -21.38
CA ALA A 391 4.22 -10.39 -21.42
C ALA A 391 4.37 -11.88 -21.76
N ARG A 392 3.49 -12.74 -21.23
CA ARG A 392 3.54 -14.20 -21.45
C ARG A 392 2.99 -14.60 -22.82
N THR A 393 2.02 -13.87 -23.36
CA THR A 393 1.50 -14.10 -24.71
C THR A 393 2.47 -13.60 -25.78
N ALA A 394 3.15 -12.47 -25.54
CA ALA A 394 4.17 -11.95 -26.46
C ALA A 394 5.45 -12.80 -26.50
N SER A 395 5.70 -13.59 -25.46
CA SER A 395 6.84 -14.52 -25.37
C SER A 395 6.57 -15.89 -26.03
N ARG A 396 5.45 -16.06 -26.76
CA ARG A 396 5.18 -17.28 -27.53
C ARG A 396 5.97 -17.22 -28.86
N PRO A 397 6.84 -18.21 -29.15
CA PRO A 397 7.52 -18.33 -30.44
C PRO A 397 6.56 -18.63 -31.59
#